data_AF-A0A9E4U5V4-F1
#
_entry.id   AF-A0A9E4U5V4-F1
#
_cell.length_a   1.000
_cell.length_b   1.000
_cell.length_c   1.000
_cell.angle_alpha   90.00
_cell.angle_beta   90.00
_cell.angle_gamma   90.00
#
_symmetry.space_group_name_H-M   'P 1'
#
loop_
_entity.id
_entity.type
_entity.pdbx_description
1 polymer ?
#
loop_
_entity_poly.entity_id
_entity_poly.type
_entity_poly.pdbx_seq_one_letter_code
_entity_poly.pdbx_strand_id
1 'polypeptide(L)'
;MTQTRPTTHDTPRDAARPGPSPTCHVCRKAIDDPMDSTCRSCGRPVHVAWAQGQPESACSQLIAPQTCCGIAFVCNPCAHEEEREAT
;
A
#
# COMPACT_ATOMS: atom_id res chain seq x y z
N MET A 1 12.61 39.16 42.40
CA MET A 1 11.33 38.57 41.96
C MET A 1 11.64 37.64 40.80
N THR A 2 11.70 36.34 41.06
CA THR A 2 12.24 35.32 40.14
C THR A 2 11.13 34.86 39.18
N GLN A 3 11.33 35.06 37.88
CA GLN A 3 10.44 34.56 36.84
C GLN A 3 10.61 33.05 36.68
N THR A 4 9.51 32.30 36.71
CA THR A 4 9.49 30.87 36.34
C THR A 4 8.65 30.73 35.06
N ARG A 5 9.30 30.57 33.91
CA ARG A 5 8.65 30.12 32.68
C ARG A 5 8.35 28.63 32.83
N PRO A 6 7.11 28.14 32.63
CA PRO A 6 6.87 26.72 32.55
C PRO A 6 7.47 26.17 31.25
N THR A 7 8.43 25.26 31.42
CA THR A 7 9.03 24.41 30.39
C THR A 7 7.98 23.52 29.74
N THR A 8 8.15 23.33 28.43
CA THR A 8 7.39 22.46 27.54
C THR A 8 7.12 21.09 28.17
N HIS A 9 5.85 20.78 28.43
CA HIS A 9 5.42 19.40 28.66
C HIS A 9 5.50 18.66 27.33
N ASP A 10 6.63 18.00 27.14
CA ASP A 10 6.83 16.86 26.25
C ASP A 10 5.69 15.87 26.50
N THR A 11 4.68 15.90 25.63
CA THR A 11 3.65 14.86 25.64
C THR A 11 4.32 13.63 25.06
N PRO A 12 4.43 12.50 25.79
CA PRO A 12 4.90 11.28 25.18
C PRO A 12 3.97 10.99 24.00
N ARG A 13 4.51 11.08 22.79
CA ARG A 13 3.83 10.69 21.56
C ARG A 13 3.51 9.21 21.74
N ASP A 14 2.29 8.92 22.22
CA ASP A 14 1.73 7.59 22.28
C ASP A 14 2.12 6.91 20.97
N ALA A 15 3.04 5.96 21.07
CA ALA A 15 3.46 5.18 19.93
C ALA A 15 2.23 4.38 19.54
N ALA A 16 1.48 4.92 18.57
CA ALA A 16 0.27 4.31 18.03
C ALA A 16 0.62 2.86 17.73
N ARG A 17 0.07 1.95 18.54
CA ARG A 17 0.28 0.51 18.40
C ARG A 17 -0.08 0.19 16.94
N PRO A 18 0.85 -0.31 16.11
CA PRO A 18 0.53 -0.56 14.72
C PRO A 18 -0.67 -1.51 14.68
N GLY A 19 -1.73 -1.07 14.00
CA GLY A 19 -2.90 -1.91 13.76
C GLY A 19 -2.52 -3.17 13.00
N PRO A 20 -3.44 -4.14 12.85
CA PRO A 20 -3.14 -5.34 12.07
C PRO A 20 -2.68 -4.95 10.66
N SER A 21 -1.53 -5.47 10.22
CA SER A 21 -1.02 -5.24 8.86
C SER A 21 -2.08 -5.64 7.83
N PRO A 22 -2.30 -4.84 6.78
CA PRO A 22 -3.28 -5.19 5.75
C PRO A 22 -2.90 -6.51 5.08
N THR A 23 -3.89 -7.28 4.67
CA THR A 23 -3.69 -8.57 3.99
C THR A 23 -3.89 -8.42 2.49
N CYS A 24 -2.97 -8.95 1.69
CA CYS A 24 -3.09 -8.96 0.25
C CYS A 24 -4.31 -9.78 -0.19
N HIS A 25 -5.17 -9.18 -1.00
CA HIS A 25 -6.38 -9.85 -1.46
C HIS A 25 -6.10 -11.06 -2.38
N VAL A 26 -4.98 -11.04 -3.10
CA VAL A 26 -4.61 -12.08 -4.08
C VAL A 26 -4.04 -13.31 -3.38
N CYS A 27 -2.96 -13.17 -2.61
CA CYS A 27 -2.27 -14.31 -1.99
C CYS A 27 -2.65 -14.57 -0.53
N ARG A 28 -3.48 -13.70 0.09
CA ARG A 28 -3.94 -13.78 1.49
C ARG A 28 -2.82 -13.73 2.55
N LYS A 29 -1.60 -13.36 2.18
CA LYS A 29 -0.50 -13.11 3.11
C LYS A 29 -0.53 -11.66 3.61
N ALA A 30 0.04 -11.42 4.78
CA ALA A 30 0.23 -10.08 5.31
C ALA A 30 1.08 -9.24 4.34
N ILE A 31 0.78 -7.96 4.28
CA ILE A 31 1.60 -6.95 3.61
C ILE A 31 2.52 -6.41 4.70
N ASP A 32 3.74 -6.96 4.72
CA ASP A 32 4.75 -6.61 5.70
C ASP A 32 5.53 -5.39 5.17
N ASP A 33 5.49 -4.26 5.91
CA ASP A 33 6.28 -3.04 5.67
C ASP A 33 5.92 -2.21 4.41
N PRO A 34 6.48 -0.98 4.17
CA PRO A 34 5.78 0.25 3.74
C PRO A 34 5.32 0.29 2.28
N MET A 35 5.25 -0.86 1.64
CA MET A 35 4.83 -1.08 0.28
C MET A 35 3.35 -1.50 0.25
N ASP A 36 2.53 -0.85 1.06
CA ASP A 36 1.09 -0.97 1.00
C ASP A 36 0.58 -0.23 -0.25
N SER A 37 0.05 -1.00 -1.19
CA SER A 37 -0.61 -0.44 -2.35
C SER A 37 -1.99 -1.07 -2.50
N THR A 38 -2.86 -0.31 -3.16
CA THR A 38 -4.21 -0.74 -3.47
C THR A 38 -4.36 -0.86 -4.96
N CYS A 39 -5.06 -1.91 -5.41
CA CYS A 39 -5.43 -2.04 -6.80
C CYS A 39 -6.22 -0.80 -7.27
N ARG A 40 -5.81 -0.15 -8.35
CA ARG A 40 -6.48 1.03 -8.91
C ARG A 40 -7.91 0.73 -9.37
N SER A 41 -8.16 -0.50 -9.81
CA SER A 41 -9.46 -0.96 -10.32
C SER A 41 -10.42 -1.33 -9.19
N CYS A 42 -10.01 -2.21 -8.26
CA CYS A 42 -10.91 -2.72 -7.21
C CYS A 42 -10.69 -2.14 -5.80
N GLY A 43 -9.67 -1.30 -5.60
CA GLY A 43 -9.35 -0.65 -4.32
C GLY A 43 -8.82 -1.58 -3.22
N ARG A 44 -8.68 -2.88 -3.48
CA ARG A 44 -8.24 -3.86 -2.46
C ARG A 44 -6.73 -3.82 -2.25
N PRO A 45 -6.24 -4.07 -1.02
CA PRO A 45 -4.80 -4.15 -0.73
C PRO A 45 -4.13 -5.28 -1.52
N VAL A 46 -2.95 -5.01 -2.05
CA VAL A 46 -2.21 -5.96 -2.88
C VAL A 46 -0.71 -5.78 -2.68
N HIS A 47 0.06 -6.87 -2.75
CA HIS A 47 1.52 -6.76 -2.84
C HIS A 47 1.91 -6.13 -4.17
N VAL A 48 2.73 -5.09 -4.11
CA VAL A 48 3.36 -4.51 -5.30
C VAL A 48 4.36 -5.47 -5.92
N ALA A 49 4.54 -5.40 -7.24
CA ALA A 49 5.39 -6.30 -8.00
C ALA A 49 6.87 -6.35 -7.57
N TRP A 50 7.34 -5.34 -6.84
CA TRP A 50 8.73 -5.23 -6.38
C TRP A 50 8.88 -5.34 -4.86
N ALA A 51 7.84 -5.83 -4.17
CA ALA A 51 7.93 -6.10 -2.74
C ALA A 51 8.97 -7.20 -2.50
N GLN A 52 9.97 -6.91 -1.65
CA GLN A 52 11.01 -7.87 -1.31
C GLN A 52 10.41 -9.18 -0.77
N GLY A 53 10.90 -10.32 -1.24
CA GLY A 53 10.49 -11.64 -0.73
C GLY A 53 9.19 -12.19 -1.30
N GLN A 54 8.55 -11.53 -2.28
CA GLN A 54 7.44 -12.14 -3.00
C GLN A 54 7.97 -13.06 -4.12
N PRO A 55 7.42 -14.28 -4.28
CA PRO A 55 7.74 -15.14 -5.42
C PRO A 55 7.39 -14.40 -6.72
N GLU A 56 8.11 -14.71 -7.80
CA GLU A 56 8.09 -14.03 -9.11
C GLU A 56 6.70 -13.83 -9.75
N SER A 57 5.65 -14.42 -9.18
CA SER A 57 4.26 -14.03 -9.40
C SER A 57 3.87 -12.82 -8.54
N ALA A 58 4.33 -11.63 -8.96
CA ALA A 58 3.83 -10.36 -8.46
C ALA A 58 2.29 -10.37 -8.34
N CYS A 59 1.72 -10.10 -7.16
CA CYS A 59 0.25 -10.10 -6.96
C CYS A 59 -0.47 -8.95 -7.69
N SER A 60 0.30 -8.00 -8.21
CA SER A 60 -0.16 -6.89 -9.02
C SER A 60 0.82 -6.61 -10.16
N GLN A 61 0.32 -5.95 -11.19
CA GLN A 61 1.08 -5.41 -12.29
C GLN A 61 1.19 -3.88 -12.14
N LEU A 62 2.30 -3.34 -12.63
CA LEU A 62 2.48 -1.90 -12.77
C LEU A 62 2.02 -1.50 -14.18
N ILE A 63 1.03 -0.62 -14.25
CA ILE A 63 0.49 -0.09 -15.50
C ILE A 63 0.75 1.41 -15.59
N ALA A 64 0.85 1.92 -16.81
CA ALA A 64 0.89 3.35 -17.11
C ALA A 64 -0.36 3.69 -17.96
N PRO A 65 -1.49 4.07 -17.33
CA PRO A 65 -2.71 4.34 -18.08
C PRO A 65 -2.51 5.53 -19.03
N GLN A 66 -2.96 5.39 -20.29
CA GLN A 66 -2.85 6.48 -21.28
C GLN A 66 -3.65 7.73 -20.90
N THR A 67 -4.59 7.59 -19.97
CA THR A 67 -5.50 8.65 -19.50
C THR A 67 -4.95 9.47 -18.34
N CYS A 68 -3.77 9.15 -17.79
CA CYS A 68 -3.18 9.91 -16.71
C CYS A 68 -1.64 9.94 -16.75
N CYS A 69 -1.05 11.03 -16.27
CA CYS A 69 0.40 11.10 -16.04
C CYS A 69 0.74 10.38 -14.73
N GLY A 70 0.94 9.07 -14.77
CA GLY A 70 1.32 8.30 -13.58
C GLY A 70 1.44 6.79 -13.82
N ILE A 71 1.97 6.13 -12.80
CA ILE A 71 1.95 4.66 -12.68
C ILE A 71 0.86 4.25 -11.70
N ALA A 72 0.20 3.14 -11.97
CA ALA A 72 -0.79 2.55 -11.09
C ALA A 72 -0.50 1.06 -10.91
N PHE A 73 -0.90 0.52 -9.76
CA PHE A 73 -0.85 -0.91 -9.51
C PHE A 73 -2.24 -1.52 -9.71
N VAL A 74 -2.33 -2.59 -10.48
CA VAL A 74 -3.58 -3.35 -10.70
C VAL A 74 -3.35 -4.79 -10.31
N CYS A 75 -4.21 -5.38 -9.48
CA CYS A 75 -4.06 -6.78 -9.11
C CYS A 75 -4.24 -7.69 -10.33
N ASN A 76 -3.58 -8.84 -10.37
CA ASN A 76 -3.63 -9.75 -11.53
C ASN A 76 -5.06 -10.12 -11.96
N PRO A 77 -6.02 -10.37 -11.04
CA PRO A 77 -7.41 -10.59 -11.44
C PRO A 77 -8.00 -9.45 -12.29
N CYS A 78 -7.82 -8.19 -11.85
CA CYS A 78 -8.32 -7.04 -12.59
C CYS A 78 -7.53 -6.78 -13.88
N ALA A 79 -6.22 -7.05 -13.90
CA ALA A 79 -5.42 -6.91 -15.11
C ALA A 79 -5.87 -7.89 -16.21
N HIS A 80 -6.18 -9.14 -15.84
CA HIS A 80 -6.71 -10.13 -16.78
C HIS A 80 -8.12 -9.81 -17.28
N GLU A 81 -8.93 -9.12 -16.48
CA GLU A 81 -10.25 -8.64 -16.92
C GLU A 81 -10.11 -7.54 -18.00
N GLU A 82 -9.24 -6.56 -17.78
CA GLU A 82 -8.95 -5.48 -18.75
C GLU A 82 -8.39 -6.03 -20.08
N GLU A 83 -7.51 -7.03 -20.03
CA GLU A 83 -6.96 -7.69 -21.24
C GLU A 83 -8.05 -8.39 -22.07
N ARG A 84 -9.08 -8.96 -21.42
CA ARG A 84 -10.18 -9.65 -22.11
C ARG A 84 -11.18 -8.70 -22.74
N GLU A 85 -11.33 -7.49 -22.21
CA GLU A 85 -12.22 -6.47 -22.78
C GLU A 85 -11.58 -5.72 -23.95
N ALA A 86 -10.25 -5.81 -24.11
CA ALA A 86 -9.49 -5.15 -25.17
C ALA A 86 -9.32 -5.99 -26.46
N THR A 87 -9.87 -7.22 -26.51
CA THR A 87 -9.87 -8.14 -27.68
C THR A 87 -11.27 -8.29 -28.24
#